data_AF-A0A9P6YKG7-F1
#
_entry.id   AF-A0A9P6YKG7-F1
#
_cell.length_a   1.000
_cell.length_b   1.000
_cell.length_c   1.000
_cell.angle_alpha   90.00
_cell.angle_beta   90.00
_cell.angle_gamma   90.00
#
_symmetry.space_group_name_H-M   'P 1'
#
loop_
_entity.id
_entity.type
_entity.pdbx_description
1 polymer ?
#
loop_
_entity_poly.entity_id
_entity_poly.type
_entity_poly.pdbx_seq_one_letter_code
_entity_poly.pdbx_strand_id
1 'polypeptide(L)'
;MFITYLGAAVVLRVEPFWDPPTFVPVMGMLLGNSMTSVAMATERCLDQFKFHAPVLETRLAYGATRYEASLPLAVEAIRIALIPVITQLSVMGMINIPGMMTGQIMAGTPIMEAVMYQQCIMFMIAASSTLGVIMAVTL
;
A
#
# COMPACT_ATOMS: atom_id res chain seq x y z
N MET A 1 7.96 7.87 -0.78
CA MET A 1 8.40 9.28 -0.74
C MET A 1 7.90 10.09 -1.94
N PHE A 2 8.14 9.68 -3.18
CA PHE A 2 7.65 10.43 -4.36
C PHE A 2 6.12 10.56 -4.39
N ILE A 3 5.38 9.48 -4.13
CA ILE A 3 3.90 9.51 -4.02
C ILE A 3 3.44 10.41 -2.88
N THR A 4 4.15 10.40 -1.76
CA THR A 4 3.78 11.23 -0.61
C THR A 4 3.98 12.70 -0.90
N TYR A 5 5.05 13.05 -1.61
CA TYR A 5 5.32 14.42 -2.06
C TYR A 5 4.29 14.88 -3.11
N LEU A 6 3.99 14.03 -4.11
CA LEU A 6 3.00 14.33 -5.15
C LEU A 6 1.57 14.39 -4.59
N GLY A 7 1.22 13.49 -3.68
CA GLY A 7 -0.07 13.45 -3.02
C GLY A 7 -0.26 14.62 -2.05
N ALA A 8 0.77 15.01 -1.29
CA ALA A 8 0.72 16.19 -0.44
C ALA A 8 0.59 17.49 -1.27
N ALA A 9 1.31 17.60 -2.39
CA ALA A 9 1.26 18.78 -3.26
C ALA A 9 -0.06 18.93 -4.05
N VAL A 10 -0.65 17.81 -4.51
CA VAL A 10 -1.83 17.84 -5.40
C VAL A 10 -3.14 17.72 -4.63
N VAL A 11 -3.17 17.01 -3.50
CA VAL A 11 -4.43 16.55 -2.90
C VAL A 11 -4.75 17.24 -1.58
N LEU A 12 -3.75 17.59 -0.78
CA LEU A 12 -4.03 18.15 0.54
C LEU A 12 -4.45 19.63 0.50
N ARG A 13 -4.17 20.41 -0.55
CA ARG A 13 -4.44 21.88 -0.58
C ARG A 13 -4.07 22.64 0.71
N VAL A 14 -3.23 22.05 1.58
CA VAL A 14 -2.74 22.68 2.79
C VAL A 14 -1.56 23.52 2.34
N GLU A 15 -1.77 24.83 2.28
CA GLU A 15 -0.69 25.80 2.20
C GLU A 15 -0.39 26.26 3.63
N PRO A 16 0.72 25.83 4.28
CA PRO A 16 1.83 25.04 3.76
C PRO A 16 1.71 23.52 3.99
N PHE A 17 2.16 22.70 3.03
CA PHE A 17 2.01 21.24 3.08
C PHE A 17 2.79 20.56 4.23
N TRP A 18 3.71 21.30 4.87
CA TRP A 18 4.55 20.85 5.98
C TRP A 18 3.96 21.18 7.35
N ASP A 19 2.68 21.54 7.44
CA ASP A 19 2.02 21.78 8.72
C ASP A 19 2.11 20.51 9.63
N PRO A 20 2.84 20.56 10.77
CA PRO A 20 3.18 19.38 11.55
C PRO A 20 2.01 18.49 11.99
N PRO A 21 0.86 19.04 12.47
CA PRO A 21 -0.29 18.26 12.90
C PRO A 21 -0.89 17.37 11.81
N THR A 22 -0.76 17.78 10.54
CA THR A 22 -1.32 17.04 9.40
C THR A 22 -0.25 16.19 8.73
N PHE A 23 0.95 16.74 8.56
CA PHE A 23 2.04 16.10 7.84
C PHE A 23 2.57 14.85 8.54
N VAL A 24 2.79 14.93 9.86
CA VAL A 24 3.39 13.82 10.63
C VAL A 24 2.50 12.57 10.62
N PRO A 25 1.18 12.65 10.91
CA PRO A 25 0.31 11.47 10.86
C PRO A 25 0.19 10.88 9.45
N VAL A 26 0.04 11.72 8.42
CA VAL A 26 -0.10 11.26 7.03
C VAL A 26 1.16 10.52 6.58
N MET A 27 2.34 11.08 6.82
CA MET A 27 3.62 10.41 6.56
C MET A 27 3.74 9.08 7.31
N GLY A 28 3.39 9.06 8.59
CA GLY A 28 3.41 7.86 9.42
C GLY A 28 2.50 6.76 8.86
N MET A 29 1.28 7.12 8.46
CA MET A 29 0.32 6.17 7.87
C MET A 29 0.82 5.62 6.54
N LEU A 30 1.35 6.47 5.66
CA LEU A 30 1.89 6.07 4.36
C LEU A 30 3.09 5.13 4.51
N LEU A 31 4.06 5.49 5.34
CA LEU A 31 5.26 4.67 5.56
C LEU A 31 4.93 3.37 6.29
N GLY A 32 4.09 3.42 7.32
CA GLY A 32 3.68 2.25 8.08
C GLY A 32 2.97 1.22 7.21
N ASN A 33 1.93 1.63 6.48
CA ASN A 33 1.17 0.72 5.62
C ASN A 33 2.01 0.18 4.46
N SER A 34 2.83 1.01 3.82
CA SER A 34 3.70 0.56 2.73
C SER A 34 4.78 -0.42 3.23
N MET A 35 5.39 -0.16 4.39
CA MET A 35 6.36 -1.06 5.02
C MET A 35 5.74 -2.42 5.35
N THR A 36 4.54 -2.44 5.94
CA THR A 36 3.83 -3.69 6.23
C THR A 36 3.52 -4.47 4.95
N SER A 37 2.99 -3.81 3.91
CA SER A 37 2.71 -4.47 2.63
C SER A 37 3.99 -5.04 2.00
N VAL A 38 5.09 -4.28 2.01
CA VAL A 38 6.39 -4.73 1.48
C VAL A 38 6.90 -5.94 2.26
N ALA A 39 6.91 -5.88 3.60
CA ALA A 39 7.36 -6.99 4.43
C ALA A 39 6.56 -8.26 4.16
N MET A 40 5.23 -8.16 4.09
CA MET A 40 4.34 -9.27 3.75
C MET A 40 4.61 -9.83 2.36
N ALA A 41 4.82 -8.96 1.36
CA ALA A 41 5.12 -9.39 -0.01
C ALA A 41 6.44 -10.17 -0.07
N THR A 42 7.49 -9.65 0.56
CA THR A 42 8.81 -10.28 0.59
C THR A 42 8.78 -11.64 1.29
N GLU A 43 8.19 -11.70 2.49
CA GLU A 43 8.05 -12.95 3.23
C GLU A 43 7.27 -13.98 2.41
N ARG A 44 6.12 -13.58 1.85
CA ARG A 44 5.28 -14.48 1.07
C ARG A 44 5.98 -14.94 -0.21
N CYS A 45 6.72 -14.07 -0.86
CA CYS A 45 7.50 -14.40 -2.05
C CYS A 45 8.55 -15.48 -1.72
N LEU A 46 9.33 -15.28 -0.66
CA LEU A 46 10.35 -16.24 -0.21
C LEU A 46 9.74 -17.60 0.15
N ASP A 47 8.59 -17.61 0.82
CA ASP A 47 7.88 -18.85 1.13
C ASP A 47 7.34 -19.56 -0.12
N GLN A 48 6.82 -18.80 -1.09
CA GLN A 48 6.37 -19.34 -2.37
C GLN A 48 7.53 -20.00 -3.13
N PHE A 49 8.72 -19.40 -3.14
CA PHE A 49 9.92 -19.99 -3.73
C PHE A 49 10.34 -21.29 -3.04
N LYS A 50 10.36 -21.32 -1.71
CA LYS A 50 10.71 -22.53 -0.95
C LYS A 50 9.72 -23.66 -1.19
N PHE A 51 8.43 -23.35 -1.16
CA PHE A 51 7.37 -24.35 -1.31
C PHE A 51 7.29 -24.91 -2.75
N HIS A 52 7.50 -24.07 -3.75
CA HIS A 52 7.43 -24.46 -5.17
C HIS A 52 8.79 -24.76 -5.80
N ALA A 53 9.85 -24.95 -5.01
CA ALA A 53 11.19 -25.23 -5.51
C ALA A 53 11.24 -26.37 -6.55
N PRO A 54 10.56 -27.53 -6.35
CA PRO A 54 10.57 -28.61 -7.35
C PRO A 54 9.94 -28.21 -8.70
N VAL A 55 8.90 -27.38 -8.66
CA VAL A 55 8.20 -26.88 -9.86
C VAL A 55 9.06 -25.85 -10.59
N LEU A 56 9.73 -24.97 -9.86
CA LEU A 56 10.70 -24.01 -10.38
C LEU A 56 11.85 -24.72 -11.10
N GLU A 57 12.47 -25.70 -10.44
CA GLU A 57 13.57 -26.50 -11.02
C GLU A 57 13.13 -27.20 -12.29
N THR A 58 11.92 -27.77 -12.31
CA THR A 58 11.35 -28.40 -13.49
C THR A 58 11.20 -27.40 -14.64
N ARG A 59 10.66 -26.20 -14.39
CA ARG A 59 10.52 -25.15 -15.43
C ARG A 59 11.86 -24.70 -15.98
N LEU A 60 12.85 -24.51 -15.10
CA LEU A 60 14.22 -24.16 -15.50
C LEU A 60 14.86 -25.28 -16.34
N ALA A 61 14.63 -26.54 -15.99
CA ALA A 61 15.12 -27.70 -16.75
C ALA A 61 14.51 -27.80 -18.16
N TYR A 62 13.25 -27.36 -18.32
CA TYR A 62 12.59 -27.22 -19.63
C TYR A 62 13.00 -25.95 -20.41
N GLY A 63 13.94 -25.17 -19.90
CA GLY A 63 14.51 -24.01 -20.60
C GLY A 63 13.84 -22.67 -20.31
N ALA A 64 12.92 -22.59 -19.33
CA ALA A 64 12.35 -21.31 -18.91
C ALA A 64 13.43 -20.40 -18.31
N THR A 65 13.32 -19.10 -18.55
CA THR A 65 14.18 -18.11 -17.88
C THR A 65 13.82 -17.99 -16.40
N ARG A 66 14.76 -17.46 -15.59
CA ARG A 66 14.51 -17.19 -14.16
C ARG A 66 13.27 -16.33 -13.94
N TYR A 67 13.05 -15.35 -14.82
CA TYR A 67 11.91 -14.44 -14.77
C TYR A 67 10.60 -15.16 -15.09
N GLU A 68 10.54 -15.95 -16.16
CA GLU A 68 9.34 -16.72 -16.52
C GLU A 68 8.97 -17.75 -15.44
N ALA A 69 9.98 -18.39 -14.85
CA ALA A 69 9.76 -19.40 -13.82
C ALA A 69 9.23 -18.79 -12.50
N SER A 70 9.70 -17.59 -12.13
CA SER A 70 9.34 -16.90 -10.89
C SER A 70 8.11 -15.99 -10.99
N LEU A 71 7.79 -15.47 -12.17
CA LEU A 71 6.68 -14.54 -12.39
C LEU A 71 5.35 -14.95 -11.71
N PRO A 72 4.84 -16.19 -11.84
CA PRO A 72 3.57 -16.56 -11.21
C PRO A 72 3.64 -16.54 -9.67
N LEU A 73 4.80 -16.84 -9.09
CA LEU A 73 5.00 -16.82 -7.63
C LEU A 73 5.07 -15.37 -7.13
N ALA A 74 5.77 -14.51 -7.86
CA ALA A 74 5.85 -13.09 -7.61
C ALA A 74 4.47 -12.42 -7.65
N VAL A 75 3.67 -12.69 -8.69
CA VAL A 75 2.31 -12.13 -8.84
C VAL A 75 1.41 -12.54 -7.67
N GLU A 76 1.47 -13.80 -7.23
CA GLU A 76 0.65 -14.24 -6.10
C GLU A 76 1.10 -13.61 -4.77
N ALA A 77 2.41 -13.44 -4.55
CA ALA A 77 2.93 -12.74 -3.38
C ALA A 77 2.47 -11.28 -3.33
N ILE A 78 2.54 -10.57 -4.47
CA ILE A 78 2.03 -9.19 -4.61
C ILE A 78 0.53 -9.13 -4.31
N ARG A 79 -0.25 -10.05 -4.90
CA ARG A 79 -1.69 -10.13 -4.70
C ARG A 79 -2.03 -10.28 -3.23
N ILE A 80 -1.41 -11.23 -2.54
CA ILE A 80 -1.65 -11.51 -1.11
C ILE A 80 -1.31 -10.28 -0.25
N ALA A 81 -0.19 -9.62 -0.52
CA ALA A 81 0.24 -8.44 0.22
C ALA A 81 -0.68 -7.22 0.06
N LEU A 82 -1.43 -7.14 -1.05
CA LEU A 82 -2.35 -6.03 -1.33
C LEU A 82 -3.80 -6.29 -0.90
N ILE A 83 -4.18 -7.53 -0.56
CA ILE A 83 -5.52 -7.84 -0.05
C ILE A 83 -5.93 -6.91 1.12
N PRO A 84 -5.11 -6.70 2.16
CA PRO A 84 -5.50 -5.84 3.30
C PRO A 84 -5.77 -4.38 2.90
N VAL A 85 -5.01 -3.87 1.93
CA VAL A 85 -5.16 -2.51 1.43
C VAL A 85 -6.48 -2.36 0.67
N ILE A 86 -6.80 -3.34 -0.18
CA ILE A 86 -8.05 -3.36 -0.96
C ILE A 86 -9.27 -3.53 -0.03
N THR A 87 -9.19 -4.42 0.96
CA THR A 87 -10.30 -4.62 1.90
C THR A 87 -10.54 -3.38 2.76
N GLN A 88 -9.48 -2.70 3.21
CA GLN A 88 -9.60 -1.45 3.95
C GLN A 88 -10.25 -0.35 3.10
N LEU A 89 -9.85 -0.22 1.82
CA LEU A 89 -10.50 0.68 0.86
C LEU A 89 -11.99 0.36 0.66
N SER A 90 -12.31 -0.93 0.55
CA SER A 90 -13.68 -1.40 0.24
C SER A 90 -14.66 -1.17 1.38
N VAL A 91 -14.18 -1.21 2.63
CA VAL A 91 -15.02 -1.10 3.82
C VAL A 91 -15.10 0.34 4.36
N MET A 92 -14.16 1.20 3.95
CA MET A 92 -14.10 2.57 4.45
C MET A 92 -15.34 3.39 4.05
N GLY A 93 -15.91 4.12 5.00
CA GLY A 93 -17.10 4.94 4.80
C GLY A 93 -18.43 4.16 4.85
N MET A 94 -18.40 2.82 4.73
CA MET A 94 -19.59 1.99 4.97
C MET A 94 -19.68 1.49 6.42
N ILE A 95 -18.57 0.98 6.96
CA ILE A 95 -18.55 0.35 8.29
C ILE A 95 -17.57 1.07 9.22
N ASN A 96 -16.38 1.41 8.71
CA ASN A 96 -15.35 2.05 9.51
C ASN A 96 -15.23 3.54 9.17
N ILE A 97 -15.37 4.38 10.19
CA ILE A 97 -14.94 5.78 10.17
C ILE A 97 -13.53 5.83 10.77
N PRO A 98 -12.48 6.14 9.98
CA PRO A 98 -11.11 6.17 10.47
C PRO A 98 -10.93 7.19 11.60
N GLY A 99 -10.05 6.89 12.57
CA GLY A 99 -9.86 7.72 13.75
C GLY A 99 -9.49 9.18 13.45
N MET A 100 -8.73 9.42 12.38
CA MET A 100 -8.37 10.78 11.95
C MET A 100 -9.59 11.54 11.44
N MET A 101 -10.44 10.91 10.63
CA MET A 101 -11.70 11.48 10.16
C MET A 101 -12.66 11.78 11.32
N THR A 102 -12.81 10.85 12.27
CA THR A 102 -13.61 11.08 13.49
C THR A 102 -13.05 12.25 14.31
N GLY A 103 -11.72 12.34 14.44
CA GLY A 103 -11.05 13.43 15.14
C GLY A 103 -11.32 14.79 14.49
N GLN A 104 -11.25 14.87 13.16
CA GLN A 104 -11.57 16.10 12.41
C GLN A 104 -13.04 16.51 12.57
N ILE A 105 -13.97 15.54 12.52
CA ILE A 105 -15.39 15.79 12.74
C ILE A 105 -15.63 16.32 14.16
N MET A 106 -15.00 15.73 15.18
CA MET A 106 -15.11 16.20 16.57
C MET A 106 -14.47 17.58 16.80
N ALA A 107 -13.43 17.91 16.02
CA ALA A 107 -12.80 19.23 16.03
C ALA A 107 -13.62 20.32 15.32
N GLY A 108 -14.79 19.99 14.76
CA GLY A 108 -15.68 20.94 14.09
C GLY A 108 -15.44 21.11 12.59
N THR A 109 -14.63 20.24 11.98
CA THR A 109 -14.41 20.25 10.52
C THR A 109 -15.69 19.80 9.80
N PRO A 110 -16.09 20.41 8.67
CA PRO A 110 -17.21 19.93 7.88
C PRO A 110 -17.04 18.45 7.51
N ILE A 111 -18.09 17.65 7.71
CA ILE A 111 -18.06 16.19 7.46
C ILE A 111 -17.60 15.89 6.03
N MET A 112 -18.10 16.65 5.06
CA MET A 112 -17.74 16.46 3.65
C MET A 112 -16.24 16.61 3.40
N GLU A 113 -15.61 17.59 4.05
CA GLU A 113 -14.16 17.80 3.93
C GLU A 113 -13.40 16.62 4.56
N ALA A 114 -13.76 16.23 5.79
CA ALA A 114 -13.12 15.12 6.49
C ALA A 114 -13.18 13.80 5.70
N VAL A 115 -14.32 13.50 5.05
CA VAL A 115 -14.48 12.33 4.17
C VAL A 115 -13.53 12.42 2.98
N MET A 116 -13.53 13.55 2.26
CA MET A 116 -12.72 13.73 1.06
C MET A 116 -11.22 13.60 1.38
N TYR A 117 -10.77 14.24 2.46
CA TYR A 117 -9.39 14.12 2.94
C TYR A 117 -9.00 12.69 3.24
N GLN A 118 -9.85 11.97 3.97
CA GLN A 118 -9.56 10.60 4.37
C GLN A 118 -9.54 9.65 3.15
N GLN A 119 -10.45 9.82 2.20
CA GLN A 119 -10.48 9.03 0.96
C GLN A 119 -9.20 9.24 0.15
N CYS A 120 -8.71 10.48 0.09
CA CYS A 120 -7.46 10.82 -0.56
C CYS A 120 -6.27 10.11 0.09
N ILE A 121 -6.20 10.09 1.43
CA ILE A 121 -5.14 9.37 2.17
C ILE A 121 -5.15 7.88 1.84
N MET A 122 -6.32 7.26 1.76
CA MET A 122 -6.43 5.85 1.42
C MET A 122 -5.92 5.54 0.01
N PHE A 123 -6.22 6.39 -0.98
CA PHE A 123 -5.67 6.22 -2.32
C PHE A 123 -4.15 6.38 -2.34
N MET A 124 -3.60 7.32 -1.56
CA MET A 124 -2.16 7.48 -1.43
C MET A 124 -1.50 6.26 -0.78
N ILE A 125 -2.10 5.71 0.28
CA ILE A 125 -1.65 4.47 0.92
C ILE A 125 -1.64 3.35 -0.12
N ALA A 126 -2.74 3.16 -0.85
CA ALA A 126 -2.84 2.10 -1.85
C ALA A 126 -1.80 2.21 -2.96
N ALA A 127 -1.59 3.41 -3.50
CA ALA A 127 -0.56 3.66 -4.49
C ALA A 127 0.85 3.37 -3.93
N SER A 128 1.14 3.83 -2.70
CA SER A 128 2.45 3.65 -2.07
C SER A 128 2.78 2.21 -1.72
N SER A 129 1.81 1.47 -1.16
CA SER A 129 1.95 0.05 -0.90
C SER A 129 2.12 -0.74 -2.19
N THR A 130 1.34 -0.43 -3.23
CA THR A 130 1.43 -1.13 -4.52
C THR A 130 2.81 -0.93 -5.17
N LEU A 131 3.29 0.32 -5.27
CA LEU A 131 4.62 0.59 -5.83
C LEU A 131 5.73 -0.02 -4.98
N GLY A 132 5.62 0.06 -3.65
CA GLY A 132 6.59 -0.54 -2.74
C GLY A 132 6.68 -2.05 -2.92
N VAL A 133 5.54 -2.73 -2.96
CA VAL A 133 5.43 -4.19 -3.13
C VAL A 133 5.97 -4.62 -4.49
N ILE A 134 5.59 -3.94 -5.58
CA ILE A 134 6.11 -4.26 -6.91
C ILE A 134 7.63 -4.10 -6.95
N MET A 135 8.15 -2.98 -6.44
CA MET A 135 9.61 -2.79 -6.39
C MET A 135 10.29 -3.88 -5.56
N ALA A 136 9.78 -4.20 -4.38
CA ALA A 136 10.41 -5.18 -3.50
C ALA A 136 10.41 -6.62 -4.05
N VAL A 137 9.43 -6.98 -4.87
CA VAL A 137 9.31 -8.33 -5.44
C VAL A 137 10.01 -8.46 -6.80
N THR A 138 10.12 -7.36 -7.54
CA THR A 138 10.67 -7.39 -8.92
C THR A 138 12.13 -6.94 -9.03
N LEU A 139 12.64 -6.13 -8.11
CA LEU A 139 14.07 -5.82 -7.95
C LEU A 139 14.78 -6.87 -7.10
#